data_AF-A0A7C3EWS1-F1
#
_entry.id   AF-A0A7C3EWS1-F1
#
_cell.length_a   1.000
_cell.length_b   1.000
_cell.length_c   1.000
_cell.angle_alpha   90.00
_cell.angle_beta   90.00
_cell.angle_gamma   90.00
#
_symmetry.space_group_name_H-M   'P 1'
#
loop_
_entity.id
_entity.type
_entity.pdbx_description
1 polymer ?
#
loop_
_entity_poly.entity_id
_entity_poly.type
_entity_poly.pdbx_seq_one_letter_code
_entity_poly.pdbx_strand_id
1 'polypeptide(L)'
;MKSEIVFVREYGDSSKAAKVMRAVSPDNQGAPDDTSIEMLIEGGSLVVKVVSTADLPSFLRTIDDLLSCIQVAERTLFKVE
;
A
#
# COMPACT_ATOMS: atom_id res chain seq x y z
N MET A 1 -0.63 -18.81 11.47
CA MET A 1 0.44 -18.63 10.46
C MET A 1 0.73 -17.14 10.41
N LYS A 2 1.97 -16.71 10.20
CA LYS A 2 2.31 -15.29 10.02
C LYS A 2 2.82 -15.11 8.60
N SER A 3 2.16 -14.24 7.84
CA SER A 3 2.55 -13.86 6.48
C SER A 3 3.04 -12.42 6.47
N GLU A 4 4.05 -12.14 5.66
CA GLU A 4 4.66 -10.81 5.56
C GLU A 4 5.08 -10.55 4.12
N ILE A 5 4.83 -9.33 3.63
CA ILE A 5 5.34 -8.84 2.36
C ILE A 5 5.82 -7.40 2.52
N VAL A 6 6.92 -7.09 1.85
CA VAL A 6 7.43 -5.73 1.70
C VAL A 6 7.59 -5.47 0.22
N PHE A 7 7.05 -4.35 -0.26
CA PHE A 7 7.24 -3.91 -1.64
C PHE A 7 7.52 -2.41 -1.69
N VAL A 8 8.18 -2.01 -2.77
CA VAL A 8 8.60 -0.62 -3.00
C VAL A 8 8.05 -0.16 -4.34
N ARG A 9 7.48 1.05 -4.36
CA ARG A 9 7.09 1.77 -5.58
C ARG A 9 7.89 3.04 -5.69
N GLU A 10 8.74 3.10 -6.71
CA GLU A 10 9.58 4.26 -6.99
C GLU A 10 8.79 5.31 -7.77
N TYR A 11 8.83 6.56 -7.31
CA TYR A 11 8.23 7.69 -8.03
C TYR A 11 9.27 8.71 -8.51
N GLY A 12 10.52 8.58 -8.06
CA GLY A 12 11.62 9.53 -8.32
C GLY A 12 11.44 10.90 -7.65
N ASP A 13 10.34 11.12 -6.95
CA ASP A 13 9.98 12.38 -6.30
C ASP A 13 9.18 12.07 -5.02
N SER A 14 9.70 12.55 -3.88
CA SER A 14 9.07 12.35 -2.58
C SER A 14 7.69 13.00 -2.49
N SER A 15 7.45 14.08 -3.25
CA SER A 15 6.14 14.72 -3.35
C SER A 15 5.12 13.82 -4.03
N LYS A 16 5.50 13.13 -5.12
CA LYS A 16 4.63 12.15 -5.79
C LYS A 16 4.32 10.97 -4.86
N ALA A 17 5.35 10.40 -4.24
CA ALA A 17 5.20 9.27 -3.33
C ALA A 17 4.26 9.63 -2.16
N ALA A 18 4.42 10.82 -1.57
CA ALA A 18 3.55 11.32 -0.50
C ALA A 18 2.10 11.55 -0.95
N LYS A 19 1.87 12.01 -2.18
CA LYS A 19 0.49 12.15 -2.72
C LYS A 19 -0.20 10.80 -2.86
N VAL A 20 0.50 9.79 -3.37
CA VAL A 20 -0.04 8.43 -3.47
C VAL A 20 -0.31 7.87 -2.08
N MET A 21 0.66 7.93 -1.17
CA MET A 21 0.50 7.47 0.22
C MET A 21 -0.74 8.09 0.87
N ARG A 22 -0.91 9.42 0.79
CA ARG A 22 -2.09 10.09 1.35
C ARG A 22 -3.41 9.65 0.71
N ALA A 23 -3.40 9.33 -0.58
CA ALA A 23 -4.60 8.85 -1.28
C ALA A 23 -4.99 7.42 -0.89
N VAL A 24 -4.01 6.59 -0.49
CA VAL A 24 -4.24 5.17 -0.13
C VAL A 24 -4.21 4.88 1.37
N SER A 25 -3.87 5.86 2.20
CA SER A 25 -3.83 5.74 3.67
C SER A 25 -5.03 6.39 4.39
N PRO A 26 -6.31 6.26 3.98
CA PRO A 26 -7.35 7.10 4.56
C PRO A 26 -7.72 6.77 6.01
N ASP A 27 -7.60 5.52 6.49
CA ASP A 27 -7.60 5.19 7.93
C ASP A 27 -7.41 3.68 8.12
N ASN A 28 -6.73 3.24 9.18
CA ASN A 28 -6.64 1.82 9.57
C ASN A 28 -8.00 1.22 10.00
N GLN A 29 -9.12 1.87 9.71
CA GLN A 29 -10.48 1.43 10.06
C GLN A 29 -11.02 0.28 9.19
N GLY A 30 -10.34 -0.06 8.08
CA GLY A 30 -10.76 -1.14 7.18
C GLY A 30 -9.85 -2.37 7.15
N ALA A 31 -8.71 -2.33 7.83
CA ALA A 31 -7.85 -3.51 7.94
C ALA A 31 -8.53 -4.52 8.89
N PRO A 32 -8.64 -5.79 8.51
CA PRO A 32 -9.07 -6.82 9.45
C PRO A 32 -8.16 -6.80 10.69
N ASP A 33 -8.70 -7.08 11.88
CA ASP A 33 -7.95 -7.02 13.17
C ASP A 33 -6.66 -7.86 13.18
N ASP A 34 -6.52 -8.80 12.25
CA ASP A 34 -5.38 -9.69 12.08
C ASP A 34 -4.28 -9.15 11.15
N THR A 35 -4.43 -7.95 10.57
CA THR A 35 -3.57 -7.40 9.52
C THR A 35 -3.09 -5.98 9.83
N SER A 36 -1.77 -5.79 9.81
CA SER A 36 -1.10 -4.49 9.93
C SER A 36 -0.50 -4.06 8.60
N ILE A 37 -0.78 -2.82 8.20
CA ILE A 37 -0.21 -2.19 7.00
C ILE A 37 0.56 -0.95 7.46
N GLU A 38 1.86 -0.93 7.18
CA GLU A 38 2.75 0.20 7.44
C GLU A 38 3.25 0.76 6.12
N MET A 39 3.20 2.08 5.97
CA MET A 39 3.67 2.80 4.79
C MET A 39 4.61 3.92 5.19
N LEU A 40 5.71 4.08 4.45
CA LEU A 40 6.67 5.15 4.66
C LEU A 40 7.25 5.63 3.33
N ILE A 41 7.75 6.87 3.32
CA ILE A 41 8.42 7.46 2.15
C ILE A 41 9.92 7.48 2.39
N GLU A 42 10.68 6.88 1.46
CA GLU A 42 12.15 6.89 1.46
C GLU A 42 12.67 7.31 0.10
N GLY A 43 13.45 8.39 0.03
CA GLY A 43 14.20 8.77 -1.18
C GLY A 43 13.38 9.02 -2.45
N GLY A 44 12.06 9.28 -2.34
CA GLY A 44 11.17 9.39 -3.50
C GLY A 44 10.40 8.11 -3.85
N SER A 45 10.45 7.12 -2.96
CA SER A 45 9.76 5.84 -3.07
C SER A 45 8.75 5.67 -1.94
N LEU A 46 7.65 4.98 -2.23
CA LEU A 46 6.70 4.47 -1.25
C LEU A 46 7.11 3.05 -0.87
N VAL A 47 7.45 2.84 0.40
CA VAL A 47 7.72 1.52 0.96
C VAL A 47 6.49 1.08 1.74
N VAL A 48 6.01 -0.12 1.44
CA VAL A 48 4.82 -0.70 2.07
C VAL A 48 5.19 -2.03 2.69
N LYS A 49 4.82 -2.21 3.95
CA LYS A 49 4.97 -3.44 4.70
C LYS A 49 3.59 -3.91 5.15
N VAL A 50 3.25 -5.16 4.82
CA VAL A 50 2.00 -5.78 5.28
C VAL A 50 2.34 -7.04 6.06
N VAL A 51 1.79 -7.13 7.26
CA VAL A 51 1.96 -8.27 8.16
C VAL A 51 0.57 -8.75 8.55
N SER A 52 0.29 -10.05 8.36
CA SER A 52 -1.02 -10.61 8.71
C SER A 52 -0.89 -11.96 9.42
N THR A 53 -1.85 -12.23 10.31
CA THR A 53 -2.05 -13.54 10.93
C THR A 53 -3.26 -14.31 10.35
N ALA A 54 -3.92 -13.72 9.34
CA ALA A 54 -4.99 -14.35 8.56
C ALA A 54 -4.51 -15.59 7.79
N ASP A 55 -5.47 -16.31 7.18
CA ASP A 55 -5.15 -17.33 6.19
C ASP A 55 -4.53 -16.72 4.91
N LEU A 56 -3.78 -17.53 4.17
CA LEU A 56 -3.04 -17.07 2.98
C LEU A 56 -3.97 -16.46 1.89
N PRO A 57 -5.13 -17.05 1.56
CA PRO A 57 -6.09 -16.40 0.66
C PRO A 57 -6.55 -15.00 1.08
N SER A 58 -6.91 -14.82 2.36
CA SER A 58 -7.31 -13.51 2.89
C SER A 58 -6.17 -12.48 2.86
N PHE A 59 -4.95 -12.94 3.18
CA PHE A 59 -3.74 -12.11 3.05
C PHE A 59 -3.53 -11.65 1.60
N LEU A 60 -3.58 -12.56 0.63
CA LEU A 60 -3.40 -12.23 -0.78
C LEU A 60 -4.46 -11.25 -1.29
N ARG A 61 -5.73 -11.42 -0.90
CA ARG A 61 -6.80 -10.47 -1.26
C ARG A 61 -6.50 -9.06 -0.74
N THR A 62 -6.02 -8.95 0.50
CA THR A 62 -5.65 -7.65 1.08
C THR A 62 -4.52 -6.98 0.31
N ILE A 63 -3.54 -7.76 -0.16
CA ILE A 63 -2.46 -7.25 -1.02
C ILE A 63 -3.01 -6.77 -2.37
N ASP A 64 -3.88 -7.55 -3.01
CA ASP A 64 -4.49 -7.20 -4.30
C ASP A 64 -5.35 -5.93 -4.21
N ASP A 65 -6.13 -5.79 -3.14
CA ASP A 65 -6.94 -4.59 -2.87
C ASP A 65 -6.05 -3.35 -2.68
N LEU A 66 -4.94 -3.49 -1.93
CA LEU A 66 -4.00 -2.41 -1.71
C LEU A 66 -3.29 -1.97 -3.00
N LEU A 67 -2.82 -2.93 -3.81
CA LEU A 67 -2.20 -2.64 -5.10
C LEU A 67 -3.19 -1.97 -6.06
N SER A 68 -4.46 -2.38 -6.05
CA SER A 68 -5.52 -1.76 -6.84
C SER A 68 -5.77 -0.30 -6.42
N CYS A 69 -5.83 -0.02 -5.12
CA CYS A 69 -5.94 1.34 -4.59
C CYS A 69 -4.76 2.23 -5.02
N ILE A 70 -3.53 1.71 -4.98
CA ILE A 70 -2.34 2.43 -5.46
C ILE A 70 -2.46 2.75 -6.95
N GLN A 71 -2.84 1.79 -7.79
CA GLN A 71 -3.00 2.03 -9.22
C GLN A 71 -4.09 3.09 -9.53
N VAL A 72 -5.22 3.04 -8.83
CA VAL A 72 -6.29 4.05 -8.99
C VAL A 72 -5.80 5.43 -8.57
N ALA A 73 -5.07 5.53 -7.45
CA ALA A 73 -4.47 6.78 -7.00
C ALA A 73 -3.46 7.32 -8.03
N GLU A 74 -2.58 6.47 -8.56
CA GLU A 74 -1.60 6.83 -9.60
C GLU A 74 -2.28 7.38 -10.85
N ARG A 75 -3.29 6.67 -11.39
CA ARG A 75 -4.06 7.10 -12.56
C ARG A 75 -4.74 8.45 -12.32
N THR A 76 -5.32 8.65 -11.15
CA THR A 76 -6.04 9.88 -10.78
C THR A 76 -5.09 11.07 -10.60
N LEU A 77 -3.96 10.86 -9.93
CA LEU A 77 -3.02 11.92 -9.56
C LEU A 77 -2.06 12.31 -10.68
N PHE A 78 -1.69 11.34 -11.53
CA PHE A 78 -0.61 11.52 -12.51
C PHE A 78 -1.07 11.38 -13.96
N LYS A 79 -2.36 11.09 -14.23
CA LYS A 79 -2.89 10.84 -15.58
C LYS A 79 -2.05 9.81 -16.36
N VAL A 80 -1.61 8.77 -15.68
CA VAL A 80 -0.91 7.65 -16.31
C VAL A 80 -1.99 6.75 -16.91
N GLU A 81 -1.95 6.51 -18.23
CA GLU A 81 -2.83 5.54 -18.92
C GLU A 81 -2.46 4.09 -18.55
#